data_AF-X0R783-F1
#
_entry.id   AF-X0R783-F1
#
_cell.length_a   1.000
_cell.length_b   1.000
_cell.length_c   1.000
_cell.angle_alpha   90.00
_cell.angle_beta   90.00
_cell.angle_gamma   90.00
#
_symmetry.space_group_name_H-M   'P 1'
#
loop_
_entity.id
_entity.type
_entity.pdbx_description
1 polymer ?
#
loop_
_entity_poly.entity_id
_entity_poly.type
_entity_poly.pdbx_seq_one_letter_code
_entity_poly.pdbx_strand_id
1 'polypeptide(L)'
;MTQQYQVLARKYRPKNFHELIGQTHVSQALINAIDYNRLHHAYLFTGTRGVGKTTIARILSKCLNCDTGITSTPCGVCDNCVAIDQGRFIDLIEIDAASRTKVEDTRELLDNVPYAPSQGRYKVYLIDEVHMLSTHSFNALLKTLEEPPEHVKFLLATTDPQKLPITIISRCLQFVLRPLPQTLLSEHLANVLTQEQVGYTQPALWQLASAAKGSVRDALSLTDQPLLLVKVRSTMSL
;
A
#
# COMPACT_ATOMS: atom_id res chain seq x y z
N MET A 1 -1.46 -31.14 -7.46
CA MET A 1 -1.74 -30.00 -6.57
C MET A 1 -1.27 -28.75 -7.27
N THR A 2 -2.19 -27.96 -7.82
CA THR A 2 -1.91 -26.70 -8.51
C THR A 2 -1.40 -25.70 -7.49
N GLN A 3 -0.08 -25.62 -7.31
CA GLN A 3 0.54 -24.51 -6.60
C GLN A 3 0.16 -23.23 -7.35
N GLN A 4 -0.72 -22.44 -6.75
CA GLN A 4 -1.07 -21.12 -7.24
C GLN A 4 0.23 -20.32 -7.31
N TYR A 5 0.75 -20.09 -8.52
CA TYR A 5 1.93 -19.25 -8.73
C TYR A 5 1.64 -17.87 -8.13
N GLN A 6 2.17 -17.60 -6.95
CA GLN A 6 2.01 -16.32 -6.29
C GLN A 6 3.18 -15.44 -6.73
N VAL A 7 2.88 -14.47 -7.58
CA VAL A 7 3.78 -13.41 -8.03
C VAL A 7 4.59 -12.88 -6.83
N LEU A 8 5.91 -12.78 -6.96
CA LEU A 8 6.85 -12.28 -5.95
C LEU A 8 6.38 -10.95 -5.36
N ALA A 9 5.84 -10.07 -6.21
CA ALA A 9 5.28 -8.79 -5.79
C ALA A 9 4.15 -8.90 -4.74
N ARG A 10 3.44 -10.03 -4.70
CA ARG A 10 2.42 -10.33 -3.69
C ARG A 10 3.00 -11.13 -2.52
N LYS A 11 3.93 -12.05 -2.77
CA LYS A 11 4.59 -12.88 -1.73
C LYS A 11 5.44 -12.03 -0.78
N TYR A 12 6.21 -11.10 -1.34
CA TYR A 12 7.13 -10.21 -0.62
C TYR A 12 6.53 -8.83 -0.30
N ARG A 13 5.20 -8.71 -0.31
CA ARG A 13 4.56 -7.46 0.11
C ARG A 13 4.85 -7.25 1.61
N PRO A 14 5.46 -6.12 2.01
CA PRO A 14 5.74 -5.81 3.41
C PRO A 14 4.49 -5.92 4.29
N LYS A 15 4.65 -6.56 5.45
CA LYS A 15 3.58 -6.77 6.43
C LYS A 15 3.62 -5.80 7.60
N ASN A 16 4.75 -5.15 7.86
CA ASN A 16 4.91 -4.17 8.93
C ASN A 16 5.78 -2.99 8.43
N PHE A 17 5.85 -1.91 9.23
CA PHE A 17 6.61 -0.72 8.89
C PHE A 17 8.13 -0.97 8.81
N HIS A 18 8.65 -1.97 9.52
CA HIS A 18 10.08 -2.30 9.53
C HIS A 18 10.54 -2.99 8.25
N GLU A 19 9.64 -3.69 7.56
CA GLU A 19 9.89 -4.32 6.26
C GLU A 19 9.79 -3.34 5.07
N LEU A 20 9.40 -2.08 5.31
CA LEU A 20 9.32 -1.07 4.25
C LEU A 20 10.72 -0.56 3.89
N ILE A 21 11.02 -0.58 2.59
CA ILE A 21 12.35 -0.22 2.08
C ILE A 21 12.32 1.21 1.55
N GLY A 22 13.30 2.02 1.96
CA GLY A 22 13.53 3.37 1.44
C GLY A 22 12.55 4.45 1.91
N GLN A 23 11.52 4.10 2.70
CA GLN A 23 10.50 5.03 3.20
C GLN A 23 10.65 5.32 4.70
N THR A 24 11.87 5.47 5.19
CA THR A 24 12.17 5.58 6.63
C THR A 24 11.44 6.75 7.29
N HIS A 25 11.40 7.93 6.66
CA HIS A 25 10.72 9.10 7.20
C HIS A 25 9.21 8.90 7.36
N VAL A 26 8.56 8.29 6.36
CA VAL A 26 7.11 8.03 6.38
C VAL A 26 6.79 6.98 7.46
N SER A 27 7.58 5.90 7.49
CA SER A 27 7.40 4.81 8.44
C SER A 27 7.56 5.31 9.88
N GLN A 28 8.62 6.08 10.17
CA GLN A 28 8.85 6.62 11.52
C GLN A 28 7.75 7.60 11.94
N ALA A 29 7.28 8.45 11.03
CA ALA A 29 6.20 9.39 11.34
C ALA A 29 4.88 8.66 11.67
N LEU A 30 4.56 7.59 10.94
CA LEU A 30 3.39 6.77 11.22
C LEU A 30 3.53 5.97 12.53
N ILE A 31 4.69 5.38 12.78
CA ILE A 31 5.01 4.70 14.05
C ILE A 31 4.78 5.66 15.22
N ASN A 32 5.39 6.86 15.15
CA ASN A 32 5.23 7.88 16.18
C ASN A 32 3.77 8.32 16.33
N ALA A 33 3.04 8.52 15.23
CA ALA A 33 1.64 8.91 15.28
C ALA A 33 0.76 7.86 16.01
N ILE A 34 1.08 6.58 15.85
CA ILE A 34 0.39 5.48 16.52
C ILE A 34 0.80 5.42 18.00
N ASP A 35 2.10 5.44 18.30
CA ASP A 35 2.62 5.29 19.66
C ASP A 35 2.20 6.45 20.58
N TYR A 36 2.10 7.67 20.05
CA TYR A 36 1.63 8.85 20.79
C TYR A 36 0.11 9.07 20.67
N ASN A 37 -0.64 8.14 20.08
CA ASN A 37 -2.08 8.23 19.85
C ASN A 37 -2.54 9.53 19.15
N ARG A 38 -1.74 10.02 18.20
CA ARG A 38 -2.01 11.22 17.38
C ARG A 38 -2.54 10.80 16.01
N LEU A 39 -3.65 10.09 16.01
CA LEU A 39 -4.25 9.53 14.80
C LEU A 39 -5.11 10.58 14.08
N HIS A 40 -4.70 10.95 12.87
CA HIS A 40 -5.51 11.82 12.01
C HIS A 40 -6.74 11.08 11.47
N HIS A 41 -7.76 11.82 11.03
CA HIS A 41 -8.94 11.23 10.39
C HIS A 41 -8.66 10.87 8.92
N ALA A 42 -7.73 11.58 8.26
CA ALA A 42 -7.39 11.35 6.86
C ALA A 42 -5.88 11.41 6.60
N TYR A 43 -5.39 10.47 5.80
CA TYR A 43 -4.00 10.32 5.38
C TYR A 43 -3.94 10.34 3.86
N LEU A 44 -3.02 11.14 3.28
CA LEU A 44 -2.83 11.22 1.83
C LEU A 44 -1.42 10.73 1.46
N PHE A 45 -1.34 9.56 0.85
CA PHE A 45 -0.11 8.98 0.31
C PHE A 45 0.06 9.37 -1.15
N THR A 46 1.14 10.08 -1.46
CA THR A 46 1.47 10.51 -2.83
C THR A 46 2.77 9.85 -3.28
N GLY A 47 2.92 9.64 -4.60
CA GLY A 47 4.15 9.07 -5.16
C GLY A 47 3.87 8.25 -6.41
N THR A 48 4.92 7.88 -7.14
CA THR A 48 4.79 7.12 -8.39
C THR A 48 4.14 5.75 -8.17
N ARG A 49 3.70 5.10 -9.24
CA ARG A 49 3.10 3.76 -9.16
C ARG A 49 4.13 2.77 -8.58
N GLY A 50 3.68 1.89 -7.69
CA GLY A 50 4.49 0.77 -7.19
C GLY A 50 5.54 1.09 -6.12
N VAL A 51 5.59 2.32 -5.60
CA VAL A 51 6.47 2.71 -4.46
C VAL A 51 5.96 2.28 -3.07
N GLY A 52 4.76 1.69 -2.99
CA GLY A 52 4.22 1.13 -1.76
C GLY A 52 3.05 1.87 -1.10
N LYS A 53 2.41 2.84 -1.77
CA LYS A 53 1.28 3.62 -1.21
C LYS A 53 0.19 2.75 -0.56
N THR A 54 -0.36 1.80 -1.31
CA THR A 54 -1.40 0.88 -0.81
C THR A 54 -0.87 -0.12 0.21
N THR A 55 0.41 -0.48 0.15
CA THR A 55 1.06 -1.33 1.16
C THR A 55 1.11 -0.61 2.50
N ILE A 56 1.60 0.64 2.54
CA ILE A 56 1.63 1.45 3.76
C ILE A 56 0.23 1.63 4.33
N ALA A 57 -0.75 1.93 3.48
CA ALA A 57 -2.14 2.07 3.91
C ALA A 57 -2.67 0.79 4.57
N ARG A 58 -2.43 -0.39 3.98
CA ARG A 58 -2.82 -1.68 4.57
C ARG A 58 -2.10 -1.96 5.90
N ILE A 59 -0.81 -1.65 6.00
CA ILE A 59 -0.07 -1.79 7.26
C ILE A 59 -0.68 -0.90 8.35
N LEU A 60 -1.00 0.35 8.02
CA LEU A 60 -1.67 1.27 8.94
C LEU A 60 -3.05 0.74 9.36
N SER A 61 -3.84 0.20 8.44
CA SER A 61 -5.12 -0.45 8.77
C SER A 61 -4.94 -1.60 9.77
N LYS A 62 -3.87 -2.41 9.62
CA LYS A 62 -3.55 -3.47 10.60
C LYS A 62 -3.17 -2.90 11.96
N CYS A 63 -2.37 -1.84 11.99
CA CYS A 63 -1.96 -1.17 13.23
C CYS A 63 -3.16 -0.63 14.02
N LEU A 64 -4.18 -0.13 13.31
CA LEU A 64 -5.40 0.41 13.92
C LEU A 64 -6.35 -0.68 14.42
N ASN A 65 -6.45 -1.80 13.70
CA ASN A 65 -7.45 -2.85 13.94
C ASN A 65 -6.88 -4.16 14.50
N CYS A 66 -5.62 -4.22 14.91
CA CYS A 66 -5.03 -5.41 15.50
C CYS A 66 -5.71 -5.75 16.84
N ASP A 67 -6.13 -7.00 17.07
CA ASP A 67 -6.81 -7.38 18.32
C ASP A 67 -6.03 -7.03 19.59
N THR A 68 -4.69 -7.09 19.54
CA THR A 68 -3.81 -6.75 20.66
C THR A 68 -3.89 -5.27 21.09
N GLY A 69 -4.46 -4.39 20.27
CA GLY A 69 -4.50 -2.95 20.52
C GLY A 69 -4.15 -2.14 19.29
N ILE A 70 -4.26 -0.81 19.43
CA ILE A 70 -3.65 0.11 18.48
C ILE A 70 -2.13 0.06 18.74
N THR A 71 -1.36 -0.41 17.77
CA THR A 71 0.08 -0.62 17.91
C THR A 71 0.81 -0.38 16.59
N SER A 72 2.01 0.21 16.65
CA SER A 72 2.91 0.35 15.51
C SER A 72 3.50 -0.99 15.02
N THR A 73 3.38 -2.03 15.85
CA THR A 73 3.87 -3.39 15.60
C THR A 73 2.70 -4.38 15.63
N PRO A 74 1.87 -4.47 14.57
CA PRO A 74 0.73 -5.38 14.53
C PRO A 74 1.21 -6.83 14.60
N CYS A 75 0.50 -7.69 15.33
CA CYS A 75 0.96 -9.05 15.60
C CYS A 75 1.07 -9.95 14.36
N GLY A 76 0.32 -9.65 13.29
CA GLY A 76 0.35 -10.41 12.04
C GLY A 76 -0.31 -11.80 12.08
N VAL A 77 -0.77 -12.24 13.25
CA VAL A 77 -1.32 -13.59 13.47
C VAL A 77 -2.80 -13.60 13.87
N CYS A 78 -3.34 -12.48 14.35
CA CYS A 78 -4.75 -12.40 14.70
C CYS A 78 -5.67 -12.34 13.48
N ASP A 79 -6.94 -12.64 13.68
CA ASP A 79 -7.93 -12.75 12.60
C ASP A 79 -8.03 -11.44 11.79
N ASN A 80 -8.00 -10.28 12.47
CA ASN A 80 -8.02 -8.98 11.81
C ASN A 80 -6.79 -8.76 10.94
N CYS A 81 -5.59 -9.06 11.45
CA CYS A 81 -4.34 -8.91 10.69
C CYS A 81 -4.31 -9.80 9.45
N VAL A 82 -4.71 -11.06 9.62
CA VAL A 82 -4.75 -12.06 8.53
C VAL A 82 -5.81 -11.67 7.49
N ALA A 83 -6.99 -11.23 7.92
CA ALA A 83 -8.05 -10.78 7.03
C ALA A 83 -7.65 -9.55 6.21
N ILE A 84 -6.95 -8.59 6.80
CA ILE A 84 -6.45 -7.38 6.10
C ILE A 84 -5.39 -7.76 5.06
N ASP A 85 -4.45 -8.65 5.40
CA ASP A 85 -3.43 -9.11 4.44
C ASP A 85 -4.06 -9.87 3.26
N GLN A 86 -5.14 -10.61 3.52
CA GLN A 86 -5.90 -11.31 2.49
C GLN A 86 -6.86 -10.39 1.70
N GLY A 87 -7.09 -9.15 2.16
CA GLY A 87 -8.06 -8.22 1.55
C GLY A 87 -9.51 -8.64 1.74
N ARG A 88 -9.83 -9.30 2.87
CA ARG A 88 -11.17 -9.81 3.22
C ARG A 88 -11.72 -9.19 4.51
N PHE A 89 -11.03 -8.18 5.04
CA PHE A 89 -11.46 -7.52 6.27
C PHE A 89 -12.64 -6.60 5.99
N ILE A 90 -13.76 -6.83 6.69
CA ILE A 90 -15.04 -6.16 6.42
C ILE A 90 -14.94 -4.65 6.64
N ASP A 91 -14.23 -4.22 7.68
CA ASP A 91 -14.04 -2.81 8.02
C ASP A 91 -12.87 -2.16 7.26
N LEU A 92 -12.28 -2.83 6.26
CA LEU A 92 -11.35 -2.22 5.32
C LEU A 92 -11.97 -2.22 3.92
N ILE A 93 -12.52 -1.08 3.53
CA ILE A 93 -13.17 -0.90 2.23
C ILE A 93 -12.13 -0.37 1.24
N GLU A 94 -11.74 -1.22 0.29
CA GLU A 94 -10.78 -0.88 -0.75
C GLU A 94 -11.46 -0.46 -2.06
N ILE A 95 -11.34 0.82 -2.38
CA ILE A 95 -11.90 1.45 -3.56
C ILE A 95 -10.75 1.77 -4.52
N ASP A 96 -10.87 1.29 -5.77
CA ASP A 96 -9.98 1.67 -6.86
C ASP A 96 -10.73 2.64 -7.76
N ALA A 97 -10.41 3.93 -7.65
CA ALA A 97 -11.11 4.98 -8.37
C ALA A 97 -10.82 4.97 -9.88
N ALA A 98 -9.76 4.28 -10.33
CA ALA A 98 -9.49 4.11 -11.76
C ALA A 98 -10.39 3.04 -12.41
N SER A 99 -11.05 2.20 -11.60
CA SER A 99 -11.91 1.11 -12.08
C SER A 99 -13.33 1.62 -12.38
N ARG A 100 -13.71 1.67 -13.67
CA ARG A 100 -14.99 2.24 -14.15
C ARG A 100 -16.24 1.66 -13.48
N THR A 101 -16.25 0.38 -13.14
CA THR A 101 -17.38 -0.26 -12.44
C THR A 101 -17.59 0.27 -11.02
N LYS A 102 -16.51 0.68 -10.34
CA LYS A 102 -16.58 1.12 -8.94
C LYS A 102 -16.92 2.61 -8.79
N VAL A 103 -16.83 3.41 -9.85
CA VAL A 103 -17.01 4.87 -9.76
C VAL A 103 -18.45 5.22 -9.39
N GLU A 104 -19.45 4.51 -9.91
CA GLU A 104 -20.85 4.68 -9.50
C GLU A 104 -21.08 4.16 -8.07
N ASP A 105 -20.50 3.00 -7.73
CA ASP A 105 -20.58 2.39 -6.40
C ASP A 105 -19.93 3.23 -5.28
N THR A 106 -18.97 4.09 -5.60
CA THR A 106 -18.24 4.87 -4.57
C THR A 106 -19.14 5.75 -3.74
N ARG A 107 -20.22 6.28 -4.31
CA ARG A 107 -21.15 7.16 -3.58
C ARG A 107 -21.89 6.38 -2.51
N GLU A 108 -22.47 5.23 -2.86
CA GLU A 108 -23.22 4.41 -1.92
C GLU A 108 -22.33 3.91 -0.77
N LEU A 109 -21.05 3.62 -1.06
CA LEU A 109 -20.08 3.24 -0.04
C LEU A 109 -19.75 4.41 0.91
N LEU A 110 -19.72 5.64 0.41
CA LEU A 110 -19.49 6.85 1.20
C LEU A 110 -20.73 7.26 2.02
N ASP A 111 -21.93 7.02 1.52
CA ASP A 111 -23.18 7.27 2.27
C ASP A 111 -23.29 6.34 3.49
N ASN A 112 -22.62 5.19 3.47
CA ASN A 112 -22.53 4.23 4.58
C ASN A 112 -21.40 4.53 5.59
N VAL A 113 -20.71 5.67 5.47
CA VAL A 113 -19.64 6.07 6.40
C VAL A 113 -20.13 6.31 7.84
N PRO A 114 -21.32 6.90 8.10
CA PRO A 114 -21.77 7.17 9.47
C PRO A 114 -21.94 5.92 10.36
N TYR A 115 -22.09 4.74 9.76
CA TYR A 115 -22.29 3.49 10.50
C TYR A 115 -21.00 3.01 11.19
N ALA A 116 -21.15 2.53 12.42
CA ALA A 116 -20.08 1.96 13.24
C ALA A 116 -19.40 0.75 12.55
N PRO A 117 -18.13 0.46 12.88
CA PRO A 117 -17.44 -0.74 12.40
C PRO A 117 -18.10 -2.01 12.92
N SER A 118 -18.00 -3.10 12.15
CA SER A 118 -18.64 -4.39 12.47
C SER A 118 -17.78 -5.27 13.38
N GLN A 119 -16.46 -5.30 13.14
CA GLN A 119 -15.50 -6.18 13.82
C GLN A 119 -14.32 -5.39 14.40
N GLY A 120 -13.81 -4.41 13.65
CA GLY A 120 -12.64 -3.61 14.01
C GLY A 120 -12.96 -2.45 14.95
N ARG A 121 -11.89 -1.77 15.40
CA ARG A 121 -12.00 -0.50 16.15
C ARG A 121 -12.30 0.67 15.23
N TYR A 122 -11.77 0.62 14.01
CA TYR A 122 -11.92 1.65 12.99
C TYR A 122 -12.42 1.06 11.68
N LYS A 123 -13.36 1.77 11.06
CA LYS A 123 -13.76 1.56 9.67
C LYS A 123 -12.83 2.36 8.77
N VAL A 124 -12.04 1.67 7.97
CA VAL A 124 -10.98 2.25 7.15
C VAL A 124 -11.39 2.24 5.68
N TYR A 125 -11.39 3.42 5.06
CA TYR A 125 -11.62 3.59 3.63
C TYR A 125 -10.29 3.82 2.93
N LEU A 126 -9.83 2.82 2.17
CA LEU A 126 -8.64 2.91 1.33
C LEU A 126 -9.06 3.23 -0.11
N ILE A 127 -8.80 4.47 -0.55
CA ILE A 127 -9.13 4.93 -1.90
C ILE A 127 -7.83 5.06 -2.71
N ASP A 128 -7.60 4.13 -3.63
CA ASP A 128 -6.47 4.18 -4.56
C ASP A 128 -6.81 5.01 -5.81
N GLU A 129 -5.78 5.68 -6.34
CA GLU A 129 -5.88 6.69 -7.40
C GLU A 129 -7.02 7.70 -7.18
N VAL A 130 -7.14 8.25 -5.96
CA VAL A 130 -8.25 9.14 -5.54
C VAL A 130 -8.52 10.31 -6.50
N HIS A 131 -7.51 10.77 -7.24
CA HIS A 131 -7.65 11.82 -8.25
C HIS A 131 -8.54 11.44 -9.45
N MET A 132 -8.87 10.15 -9.60
CA MET A 132 -9.75 9.61 -10.63
C MET A 132 -11.24 9.59 -10.22
N LEU A 133 -11.56 9.98 -8.97
CA LEU A 133 -12.95 10.06 -8.53
C LEU A 133 -13.76 11.05 -9.36
N SER A 134 -15.06 10.75 -9.52
CA SER A 134 -16.00 11.69 -10.12
C SER A 134 -16.16 12.94 -9.23
N THR A 135 -16.52 14.08 -9.83
CA THR A 135 -16.82 15.32 -9.10
C THR A 135 -17.86 15.11 -8.01
N HIS A 136 -18.84 14.23 -8.26
CA HIS A 136 -19.90 13.92 -7.31
C HIS A 136 -19.38 13.14 -6.10
N SER A 137 -18.57 12.10 -6.32
CA SER A 137 -17.93 11.32 -5.24
C SER A 137 -16.96 12.16 -4.41
N PHE A 138 -16.27 13.11 -5.05
CA PHE A 138 -15.41 14.07 -4.35
C PHE A 138 -16.20 14.96 -3.37
N ASN A 139 -17.37 15.46 -3.77
CA ASN A 139 -18.20 16.29 -2.89
C ASN A 139 -18.73 15.50 -1.69
N ALA A 140 -19.07 14.23 -1.87
CA ALA A 140 -19.46 13.35 -0.76
C ALA A 140 -18.30 13.11 0.22
N LEU A 141 -17.10 12.87 -0.31
CA LEU A 141 -15.89 12.72 0.50
C LEU A 141 -15.58 14.01 1.28
N LEU A 142 -15.70 15.19 0.65
CA LEU A 142 -15.45 16.48 1.29
C LEU A 142 -16.34 16.73 2.52
N LYS A 143 -17.65 16.47 2.40
CA LYS A 143 -18.59 16.59 3.54
C LYS A 143 -18.14 15.73 4.73
N THR A 144 -17.67 14.53 4.43
CA THR A 144 -17.24 13.57 5.46
C THR A 144 -15.86 13.90 6.03
N LEU A 145 -14.98 14.54 5.26
CA LEU A 145 -13.69 15.05 5.74
C LEU A 145 -13.84 16.33 6.58
N GLU A 146 -14.92 17.09 6.42
CA GLU A 146 -15.23 18.26 7.23
C GLU A 146 -15.72 17.89 8.63
N GLU A 147 -16.61 16.89 8.72
CA GLU A 147 -17.14 16.37 9.99
C GLU A 147 -16.93 14.84 10.05
N PRO A 148 -15.68 14.37 10.28
CA PRO A 148 -15.37 12.95 10.25
C PRO A 148 -15.88 12.24 11.50
N PRO A 149 -16.58 11.09 11.36
CA PRO A 149 -16.90 10.24 12.50
C PRO A 149 -15.63 9.71 13.18
N GLU A 150 -15.62 9.63 14.51
CA GLU A 150 -14.44 9.23 15.29
C GLU A 150 -13.92 7.83 14.93
N HIS A 151 -14.84 6.92 14.57
CA HIS A 151 -14.54 5.54 14.20
C HIS A 151 -14.10 5.36 12.74
N VAL A 152 -14.03 6.43 11.95
CA VAL A 152 -13.71 6.37 10.52
C VAL A 152 -12.31 6.92 10.26
N LYS A 153 -11.57 6.23 9.39
CA LYS A 153 -10.25 6.67 8.90
C LYS A 153 -10.18 6.59 7.38
N PHE A 154 -9.76 7.67 6.75
CA PHE A 154 -9.54 7.74 5.30
C PHE A 154 -8.07 7.58 4.96
N LEU A 155 -7.75 6.62 4.10
CA LEU A 155 -6.43 6.39 3.55
C LEU A 155 -6.50 6.63 2.04
N LEU A 156 -6.08 7.81 1.61
CA LEU A 156 -6.10 8.23 0.21
C LEU A 156 -4.75 7.97 -0.42
N ALA A 157 -4.72 7.38 -1.62
CA ALA A 157 -3.51 7.20 -2.39
C ALA A 157 -3.67 7.82 -3.79
N THR A 158 -2.65 8.54 -4.25
CA THR A 158 -2.65 9.13 -5.60
C THR A 158 -1.25 9.10 -6.22
N THR A 159 -1.19 8.88 -7.53
CA THR A 159 0.01 9.14 -8.34
C THR A 159 0.18 10.60 -8.74
N ASP A 160 -0.91 11.37 -8.74
CA ASP A 160 -0.94 12.75 -9.19
C ASP A 160 -1.64 13.65 -8.15
N PRO A 161 -0.88 14.28 -7.23
CA PRO A 161 -1.46 15.14 -6.22
C PRO A 161 -1.93 16.50 -6.77
N GLN A 162 -1.47 16.92 -7.96
CA GLN A 162 -1.83 18.23 -8.52
C GLN A 162 -3.26 18.27 -9.04
N LYS A 163 -3.81 17.10 -9.41
CA LYS A 163 -5.21 16.95 -9.79
C LYS A 163 -6.18 16.97 -8.61
N LEU A 164 -5.68 16.90 -7.38
CA LEU A 164 -6.54 16.96 -6.20
C LEU A 164 -6.86 18.41 -5.82
N PRO A 165 -8.13 18.71 -5.50
CA PRO A 165 -8.49 20.00 -4.93
C PRO A 165 -7.70 20.29 -3.65
N ILE A 166 -7.26 21.55 -3.49
CA ILE A 166 -6.56 22.02 -2.29
C ILE A 166 -7.40 21.77 -1.02
N THR A 167 -8.73 21.80 -1.13
CA THR A 167 -9.67 21.53 -0.04
C THR A 167 -9.53 20.13 0.57
N ILE A 168 -9.11 19.13 -0.21
CA ILE A 168 -8.85 17.77 0.28
C ILE A 168 -7.46 17.72 0.89
N ILE A 169 -6.46 18.26 0.19
CA ILE A 169 -5.07 18.25 0.63
C ILE A 169 -4.94 18.91 2.01
N SER A 170 -5.62 20.03 2.25
CA SER A 170 -5.56 20.75 3.52
C SER A 170 -6.17 20.02 4.71
N ARG A 171 -7.05 19.03 4.47
CA ARG A 171 -7.71 18.21 5.49
C ARG A 171 -7.00 16.87 5.72
N CYS A 172 -5.98 16.55 4.92
CA CYS A 172 -5.25 15.28 5.03
C CYS A 172 -3.84 15.49 5.58
N LEU A 173 -3.35 14.54 6.38
CA LEU A 173 -1.93 14.44 6.66
C LEU A 173 -1.21 13.83 5.45
N GLN A 174 -0.36 14.61 4.78
CA GLN A 174 0.29 14.21 3.54
C GLN A 174 1.62 13.48 3.78
N PHE A 175 1.79 12.35 3.10
CA PHE A 175 3.02 11.58 3.05
C PHE A 175 3.47 11.38 1.60
N VAL A 176 4.67 11.88 1.28
CA VAL A 176 5.27 11.73 -0.05
C VAL A 176 6.21 10.53 -0.05
N LEU A 177 5.84 9.49 -0.78
CA LEU A 177 6.68 8.31 -1.00
C LEU A 177 7.58 8.55 -2.21
N ARG A 178 8.88 8.36 -2.02
CA ARG A 178 9.88 8.58 -3.08
C ARG A 178 10.18 7.27 -3.82
N PRO A 179 10.51 7.32 -5.12
CA PRO A 179 11.04 6.16 -5.82
C PRO A 179 12.29 5.63 -5.12
N LEU A 180 12.46 4.31 -5.09
CA LEU A 180 13.66 3.72 -4.47
C LEU A 180 14.89 4.00 -5.34
N PRO A 181 16.03 4.37 -4.73
CA PRO A 181 17.32 4.36 -5.41
C PRO A 181 17.61 3.00 -6.04
N GLN A 182 18.26 3.02 -7.20
CA GLN A 182 18.57 1.80 -7.95
C GLN A 182 19.43 0.81 -7.14
N THR A 183 20.35 1.32 -6.31
CA THR A 183 21.20 0.51 -5.43
C THR A 183 20.38 -0.25 -4.39
N LEU A 184 19.48 0.44 -3.68
CA LEU A 184 18.60 -0.21 -2.71
C LEU A 184 17.65 -1.21 -3.36
N LEU A 185 17.19 -0.91 -4.58
CA LEU A 185 16.31 -1.80 -5.32
C LEU A 185 17.04 -3.06 -5.79
N SER A 186 18.29 -2.96 -6.25
CA SER A 186 19.09 -4.14 -6.64
C SER A 186 19.45 -5.01 -5.43
N GLU A 187 19.82 -4.39 -4.29
CA GLU A 187 20.05 -5.09 -3.02
C GLU A 187 18.80 -5.85 -2.55
N HIS A 188 17.63 -5.21 -2.65
CA HIS A 188 16.37 -5.86 -2.31
C HIS A 188 16.08 -7.08 -3.21
N LEU A 189 16.27 -6.94 -4.52
CA LEU A 189 16.10 -8.05 -5.46
C LEU A 189 17.07 -9.20 -5.17
N ALA A 190 18.33 -8.90 -4.83
CA ALA A 190 19.32 -9.91 -4.43
C ALA A 190 18.84 -10.70 -3.20
N ASN A 191 18.34 -10.00 -2.18
CA ASN A 191 17.81 -10.63 -0.97
C ASN A 191 16.63 -11.56 -1.27
N VAL A 192 15.70 -11.11 -2.11
CA VAL A 192 14.53 -11.90 -2.52
C VAL A 192 14.94 -13.14 -3.31
N LEU A 193 15.80 -13.01 -4.33
CA LEU A 193 16.24 -14.15 -5.13
C LEU A 193 17.07 -15.17 -4.34
N THR A 194 17.86 -14.70 -3.38
CA THR A 194 18.60 -15.57 -2.45
C THR A 194 17.63 -16.42 -1.62
N GLN A 195 16.53 -15.83 -1.13
CA GLN A 195 15.50 -16.54 -0.36
C GLN A 195 14.71 -17.55 -1.22
N GLU A 196 14.50 -17.24 -2.50
CA GLU A 196 13.89 -18.17 -3.47
C GLU A 196 14.88 -19.23 -4.00
N GLN A 197 16.15 -19.19 -3.57
CA GLN A 197 17.22 -20.08 -4.06
C GLN A 197 17.40 -20.03 -5.59
N VAL A 198 17.19 -18.85 -6.17
CA VAL A 198 17.39 -18.57 -7.59
C VAL A 198 18.75 -17.90 -7.74
N GLY A 199 19.64 -18.48 -8.54
CA GLY A 199 20.92 -17.85 -8.88
C GLY A 199 20.70 -16.47 -9.52
N TYR A 200 21.68 -15.57 -9.50
CA TYR A 200 21.59 -14.27 -10.17
C TYR A 200 22.98 -13.70 -10.42
N THR A 201 23.07 -12.70 -11.30
CA THR A 201 24.28 -11.92 -11.51
C THR A 201 24.01 -10.45 -11.15
N GLN A 202 25.00 -9.78 -10.56
CA GLN A 202 24.86 -8.37 -10.17
C GLN A 202 24.47 -7.46 -11.35
N PRO A 203 25.05 -7.61 -12.57
CA PRO A 203 24.63 -6.80 -13.71
C PRO A 203 23.15 -7.00 -14.09
N ALA A 204 22.62 -8.23 -14.00
CA ALA A 204 21.21 -8.51 -14.28
C ALA A 204 20.29 -7.80 -13.28
N LEU A 205 20.64 -7.82 -11.98
CA LEU A 205 19.89 -7.09 -10.94
C LEU A 205 19.89 -5.57 -11.18
N TRP A 206 21.04 -5.02 -11.57
CA TRP A 206 21.16 -3.60 -11.92
C TRP A 206 20.27 -3.23 -13.11
N GLN A 207 20.20 -4.07 -14.14
CA GLN A 207 19.31 -3.86 -15.29
C GLN A 207 17.83 -3.92 -14.89
N LEU A 208 17.43 -4.90 -14.07
CA LEU A 208 16.06 -5.01 -13.56
C LEU A 208 15.67 -3.78 -12.72
N ALA A 209 16.55 -3.36 -11.81
CA ALA A 209 16.34 -2.18 -10.98
C ALA A 209 16.23 -0.90 -11.83
N SER A 210 17.04 -0.78 -12.90
CA SER A 210 16.96 0.33 -13.85
C SER A 210 15.60 0.35 -14.58
N ALA A 211 15.19 -0.80 -15.11
CA ALA A 211 13.93 -0.96 -15.85
C ALA A 211 12.69 -0.65 -14.98
N ALA A 212 12.77 -0.95 -13.68
CA ALA A 212 11.71 -0.71 -12.72
C ALA A 212 11.54 0.77 -12.31
N LYS A 213 12.49 1.66 -12.65
CA LYS A 213 12.40 3.12 -12.39
C LYS A 213 12.01 3.46 -10.93
N GLY A 214 12.55 2.71 -9.97
CA GLY A 214 12.32 2.90 -8.52
C GLY A 214 11.01 2.32 -7.97
N SER A 215 10.23 1.59 -8.78
CA SER A 215 9.04 0.86 -8.35
C SER A 215 9.40 -0.55 -7.87
N VAL A 216 9.16 -0.83 -6.59
CA VAL A 216 9.41 -2.16 -5.99
C VAL A 216 8.49 -3.20 -6.62
N ARG A 217 7.22 -2.85 -6.81
CA ARG A 217 6.24 -3.75 -7.42
C ARG A 217 6.66 -4.16 -8.82
N ASP A 218 7.10 -3.22 -9.64
CA ASP A 218 7.48 -3.51 -11.03
C ASP A 218 8.81 -4.28 -11.06
N ALA A 219 9.77 -3.97 -10.19
CA ALA A 219 11.01 -4.73 -10.06
C ALA A 219 10.77 -6.22 -9.78
N LEU A 220 9.92 -6.53 -8.78
CA LEU A 220 9.56 -7.91 -8.45
C LEU A 220 8.76 -8.57 -9.59
N SER A 221 7.85 -7.83 -10.22
CA SER A 221 7.04 -8.35 -11.34
C SER A 221 7.87 -8.65 -12.59
N LEU A 222 8.92 -7.86 -12.86
CA LEU A 222 9.87 -8.12 -13.94
C LEU A 222 10.72 -9.36 -13.63
N THR A 223 11.10 -9.54 -12.36
CA THR A 223 11.89 -10.68 -11.90
C THR A 223 11.14 -12.01 -12.05
N ASP A 224 9.80 -11.99 -11.90
CA ASP A 224 8.92 -13.15 -12.09
C ASP A 224 8.82 -13.64 -13.55
N GLN A 225 9.29 -12.88 -14.54
CA GLN A 225 9.11 -13.29 -15.94
C GLN A 225 10.01 -14.48 -16.28
N PRO A 226 9.47 -15.60 -16.80
CA PRO A 226 10.23 -16.83 -17.07
C PRO A 226 11.44 -16.64 -17.98
N LEU A 227 11.36 -15.69 -18.91
CA LEU A 227 12.43 -15.35 -19.87
C LEU A 227 13.68 -14.78 -19.17
N LEU A 228 13.53 -14.10 -18.03
CA LEU A 228 14.64 -13.54 -17.26
C LEU A 228 15.29 -14.61 -16.36
N LEU A 229 14.50 -15.54 -15.81
CA LEU A 229 15.02 -16.71 -15.08
C LEU A 229 15.88 -17.63 -15.96
N VAL A 230 15.54 -17.76 -17.25
CA VAL A 230 16.36 -18.53 -18.21
C VAL A 230 17.69 -17.84 -18.50
N LYS A 231 17.73 -16.51 -18.65
CA LYS A 231 19.00 -15.75 -18.84
C LYS A 231 19.92 -15.81 -17.62
N VAL A 232 19.32 -15.92 -16.44
CA VAL A 232 20.02 -16.06 -15.18
C VAL A 232 20.57 -17.48 -14.97
N ARG A 233 19.87 -18.51 -15.44
CA ARG A 233 20.43 -19.89 -15.50
C ARG A 233 21.49 -20.05 -16.59
N SER A 234 21.34 -19.39 -17.74
CA SER A 234 22.29 -19.52 -18.87
C SER A 234 23.55 -18.67 -18.73
N THR A 235 23.62 -17.75 -17.76
CA THR A 235 24.89 -17.13 -17.34
C THR A 235 25.66 -17.93 -16.28
N MET A 236 25.13 -19.09 -15.84
CA MET A 236 25.88 -20.07 -15.03
C MET A 236 26.65 -21.10 -15.88
N SER A 237 26.57 -21.00 -17.21
CA SER A 237 27.22 -21.91 -18.15
C SER A 237 28.10 -21.13 -19.12
N LEU A 238 29.13 -20.44 -18.62
CA LEU A 238 30.35 -20.05 -19.33
C LEU A 238 31.39 -19.54 -18.32
#